data_AF-A0A7K2KZF7-F1
#
_entry.id   AF-A0A7K2KZF7-F1
#
_cell.length_a   1.000
_cell.length_b   1.000
_cell.length_c   1.000
_cell.angle_alpha   90.00
_cell.angle_beta   90.00
_cell.angle_gamma   90.00
#
_symmetry.space_group_name_H-M   'P 1'
#
loop_
_entity.id
_entity.type
_entity.pdbx_description
1 polymer ?
#
loop_
_entity_poly.entity_id
_entity_poly.type
_entity_poly.pdbx_seq_one_letter_code
_entity_poly.pdbx_strand_id
1 'polypeptide(L)'
;GSPVPGYSAPQDTIVPAARVGLLLIETARSAHAGEGVAPPPLPEGLRPEAARLAADVAPDLPPALAVALVAAWSQLFGLVSFEVFGHFHNVVEDRETFFATAARRLGQDVGLLPRG
;
A
#
# COMPACT_ATOMS: atom_id res chain seq x y z
N GLY A 1 22.22 -0.59 -3.84
CA GLY A 1 23.37 -1.24 -4.52
C GLY A 1 23.09 -1.28 -6.00
N SER A 2 24.10 -1.08 -6.84
CA SER A 2 23.93 -1.12 -8.30
C SER A 2 23.52 -2.54 -8.74
N PRO A 3 22.64 -2.68 -9.74
CA PRO A 3 22.21 -3.99 -10.22
C PRO A 3 23.40 -4.84 -10.68
N VAL A 4 23.42 -6.13 -10.33
CA VAL A 4 24.45 -7.07 -10.81
C VAL A 4 24.13 -7.45 -12.26
N PRO A 5 24.97 -7.09 -13.25
CA PRO A 5 24.72 -7.44 -14.65
C PRO A 5 24.65 -8.96 -14.84
N GLY A 6 23.63 -9.45 -15.53
CA GLY A 6 23.41 -10.88 -15.76
C GLY A 6 22.67 -11.62 -14.65
N TYR A 7 22.30 -10.95 -13.55
CA TYR A 7 21.46 -11.55 -12.52
C TYR A 7 19.99 -11.58 -12.98
N SER A 8 19.47 -12.79 -13.22
CA SER A 8 18.03 -13.03 -13.26
C SER A 8 17.58 -13.51 -11.89
N ALA A 9 16.73 -12.72 -11.22
CA ALA A 9 16.15 -13.12 -9.94
C ALA A 9 15.37 -14.44 -10.11
N PRO A 10 15.53 -15.41 -9.19
CA PRO A 10 14.72 -16.62 -9.20
C PRO A 10 13.23 -16.25 -9.18
N GLN A 11 12.42 -16.82 -10.08
CA GLN A 11 10.99 -16.52 -10.17
C GLN A 11 10.23 -16.83 -8.88
N ASP A 12 10.78 -17.71 -8.05
CA ASP A 12 10.24 -18.10 -6.73
C ASP A 12 10.19 -16.95 -5.71
N THR A 13 10.89 -15.83 -5.95
CA THR A 13 10.87 -14.63 -5.08
C THR A 13 9.81 -13.61 -5.47
N ILE A 14 9.26 -13.70 -6.68
CA ILE A 14 8.24 -12.76 -7.19
C ILE A 14 6.90 -12.98 -6.49
N VAL A 15 6.51 -14.25 -6.32
CA VAL A 15 5.22 -14.60 -5.73
C VAL A 15 5.12 -14.16 -4.26
N PRO A 16 6.10 -14.41 -3.37
CA PRO A 16 6.07 -13.88 -2.00
C PRO A 16 6.09 -12.34 -1.94
N ALA A 17 6.87 -11.68 -2.80
CA ALA A 17 6.97 -10.23 -2.82
C ALA A 17 5.66 -9.55 -3.26
N ALA A 18 4.90 -10.19 -4.16
CA ALA A 18 3.63 -9.66 -4.65
C ALA A 18 2.46 -9.84 -3.68
N ARG A 19 2.53 -10.78 -2.71
CA ARG A 19 1.41 -11.15 -1.83
C ARG A 19 0.79 -9.94 -1.11
N VAL A 20 1.63 -9.06 -0.56
CA VAL A 20 1.14 -7.89 0.20
C VAL A 20 0.43 -6.91 -0.72
N GLY A 21 1.02 -6.59 -1.88
CA GLY A 21 0.39 -5.70 -2.86
C GLY A 21 -0.96 -6.25 -3.34
N LEU A 22 -1.03 -7.54 -3.68
CA LEU A 22 -2.26 -8.20 -4.10
C LEU A 22 -3.33 -8.19 -3.00
N LEU A 23 -2.96 -8.43 -1.74
CA LEU A 23 -3.89 -8.38 -0.61
C LEU A 23 -4.47 -6.97 -0.39
N LEU A 24 -3.64 -5.93 -0.53
CA LEU A 24 -4.10 -4.54 -0.43
C LEU A 24 -5.10 -4.19 -1.55
N ILE A 25 -4.81 -4.63 -2.78
CA ILE A 25 -5.73 -4.47 -3.92
C ILE A 25 -7.04 -5.20 -3.67
N GLU A 26 -7.00 -6.45 -3.19
CA GLU A 26 -8.21 -7.23 -2.90
C GLU A 26 -9.04 -6.61 -1.78
N THR A 27 -8.38 -6.05 -0.76
CA THR A 27 -9.05 -5.33 0.33
C THR A 27 -9.80 -4.10 -0.21
N ALA A 28 -9.15 -3.32 -1.09
CA ALA A 28 -9.78 -2.16 -1.71
C ALA A 28 -10.92 -2.55 -2.66
N ARG A 29 -10.78 -3.65 -3.41
CA ARG A 29 -11.83 -4.23 -4.27
C ARG A 29 -13.05 -4.67 -3.48
N SER A 30 -12.83 -5.41 -2.39
CA SER A 30 -13.90 -5.83 -1.49
C SER A 30 -14.64 -4.62 -0.89
N ALA A 31 -13.91 -3.57 -0.51
CA ALA A 31 -14.53 -2.33 -0.01
C ALA A 31 -15.32 -1.60 -1.11
N HIS A 32 -14.76 -1.49 -2.32
CA HIS A 32 -15.39 -0.83 -3.45
C HIS A 32 -16.69 -1.52 -3.87
N ALA A 33 -16.73 -2.86 -3.85
CA ALA A 33 -17.91 -3.65 -4.17
C ALA A 33 -18.96 -3.70 -3.04
N GLY A 34 -18.56 -3.41 -1.81
CA GLY A 34 -19.43 -3.41 -0.63
C GLY A 34 -20.11 -2.07 -0.39
N GLU A 35 -19.86 -1.47 0.78
CA GLU A 35 -20.40 -0.17 1.18
C GLU A 35 -19.85 1.01 0.37
N GLY A 36 -18.82 0.76 -0.43
CA GLY A 36 -18.14 1.74 -1.26
C GLY A 36 -16.83 2.23 -0.65
N VAL A 37 -16.23 3.19 -1.36
CA VAL A 37 -14.95 3.82 -1.01
C VAL A 37 -15.09 5.33 -1.17
N ALA A 38 -14.26 6.07 -0.45
CA ALA A 38 -14.11 7.51 -0.58
C ALA A 38 -12.71 7.84 -1.10
N PRO A 39 -12.46 7.75 -2.43
CA PRO A 39 -11.13 7.97 -2.98
C PRO A 39 -10.55 9.34 -2.58
N PRO A 40 -9.27 9.43 -2.23
CA PRO A 40 -8.65 10.71 -1.92
C PRO A 40 -8.60 11.62 -3.16
N PRO A 41 -8.55 12.95 -2.98
CA PRO A 41 -8.33 13.88 -4.09
C PRO A 41 -7.07 13.54 -4.87
N LEU A 42 -7.18 13.44 -6.20
CA LEU A 42 -6.06 13.13 -7.08
C LEU A 42 -5.56 14.41 -7.77
N PRO A 43 -4.32 14.87 -7.49
CA PRO A 43 -3.71 15.98 -8.20
C PRO A 43 -3.69 15.74 -9.70
N GLU A 44 -3.91 16.79 -10.49
CA GLU A 44 -3.99 16.68 -11.95
C GLU A 44 -2.74 16.05 -12.57
N GLY A 45 -1.56 16.43 -12.09
CA GLY A 45 -0.29 15.87 -12.54
C GLY A 45 -0.10 14.37 -12.28
N LEU A 46 -0.86 13.77 -11.36
CA LEU A 46 -0.82 12.33 -11.08
C LEU A 46 -1.88 11.53 -11.84
N ARG A 47 -2.81 12.17 -12.56
CA ARG A 47 -3.87 11.46 -13.30
C ARG A 47 -3.33 10.46 -14.34
N PRO A 48 -2.30 10.78 -15.15
CA PRO A 48 -1.76 9.81 -16.12
C PRO A 48 -1.17 8.59 -15.42
N GLU A 49 -0.42 8.80 -14.34
CA GLU A 49 0.22 7.73 -13.57
C GLU A 49 -0.82 6.87 -12.84
N ALA A 50 -1.86 7.51 -12.29
CA ALA A 50 -2.97 6.82 -11.65
C ALA A 50 -3.71 5.89 -12.62
N ALA A 51 -3.99 6.37 -13.84
CA ALA A 51 -4.65 5.58 -14.86
C ALA A 51 -3.79 4.39 -15.31
N ARG A 52 -2.49 4.60 -15.47
CA ARG A 52 -1.52 3.54 -15.80
C ARG A 52 -1.47 2.49 -14.70
N LEU A 53 -1.27 2.89 -13.45
CA LEU A 53 -1.22 1.98 -12.30
C LEU A 53 -2.52 1.18 -12.16
N ALA A 54 -3.68 1.84 -12.26
CA ALA A 54 -4.95 1.14 -12.20
C ALA A 54 -5.08 0.11 -13.33
N ALA A 55 -4.76 0.47 -14.59
CA ALA A 55 -4.82 -0.46 -15.70
C ALA A 55 -3.90 -1.69 -15.51
N ASP A 56 -2.71 -1.49 -14.93
CA ASP A 56 -1.71 -2.54 -14.75
C ASP A 56 -2.08 -3.54 -13.63
N VAL A 57 -2.64 -3.05 -12.51
CA VAL A 57 -2.80 -3.89 -11.30
C VAL A 57 -4.21 -3.95 -10.72
N ALA A 58 -5.09 -3.00 -11.04
CA ALA A 58 -6.42 -2.89 -10.45
C ALA A 58 -7.43 -2.15 -11.38
N PRO A 59 -7.73 -2.70 -12.57
CA PRO A 59 -8.45 -1.99 -13.63
C PRO A 59 -9.91 -1.66 -13.30
N ASP A 60 -10.47 -2.35 -12.31
CA ASP A 60 -11.81 -2.17 -11.78
C ASP A 60 -11.89 -1.16 -10.62
N LEU A 61 -10.76 -0.64 -10.14
CA LEU A 61 -10.73 0.36 -9.08
C LEU A 61 -10.61 1.78 -9.65
N PRO A 62 -11.17 2.80 -8.97
CA PRO A 62 -10.90 4.20 -9.30
C PRO A 62 -9.39 4.49 -9.35
N PRO A 63 -8.87 5.21 -10.36
CA PRO A 63 -7.44 5.48 -10.49
C PRO A 63 -6.77 6.10 -9.24
N ALA A 64 -7.51 6.96 -8.53
CA ALA A 64 -7.04 7.57 -7.29
C ALA A 64 -6.71 6.53 -6.19
N LEU A 65 -7.44 5.41 -6.13
CA LEU A 65 -7.17 4.33 -5.20
C LEU A 65 -5.84 3.63 -5.51
N ALA A 66 -5.51 3.43 -6.79
CA ALA A 66 -4.27 2.76 -7.18
C ALA A 66 -3.02 3.52 -6.68
N VAL A 67 -3.00 4.83 -6.84
CA VAL A 67 -1.91 5.69 -6.32
C VAL A 67 -1.86 5.62 -4.80
N ALA A 68 -3.01 5.74 -4.14
CA ALA A 68 -3.09 5.71 -2.69
C ALA A 68 -2.65 4.36 -2.12
N LEU A 69 -3.00 3.24 -2.78
CA LEU A 69 -2.57 1.89 -2.41
C LEU A 69 -1.05 1.72 -2.47
N VAL A 70 -0.40 2.21 -3.53
CA VAL A 70 1.06 2.17 -3.65
C VAL A 70 1.73 3.00 -2.54
N ALA A 71 1.17 4.17 -2.24
CA ALA A 71 1.67 5.01 -1.16
C ALA A 71 1.49 4.35 0.22
N ALA A 72 0.32 3.78 0.49
CA ALA A 72 0.04 3.08 1.75
C ALA A 72 0.91 1.84 1.92
N TRP A 73 1.12 1.08 0.84
CA TRP A 73 2.02 -0.07 0.86
C TRP A 73 3.46 0.32 1.21
N SER A 74 3.96 1.38 0.58
CA SER A 74 5.31 1.91 0.86
C SER A 74 5.45 2.37 2.32
N GLN A 75 4.42 3.02 2.87
CA GLN A 75 4.40 3.47 4.26
C GLN A 75 4.31 2.31 5.26
N LEU A 76 3.47 1.30 5.00
CA LEU A 76 3.42 0.07 5.81
C LEU A 76 4.78 -0.62 5.85
N PHE A 77 5.44 -0.75 4.68
CA PHE A 77 6.78 -1.31 4.61
C PHE A 77 7.79 -0.47 5.41
N GLY A 78 7.68 0.86 5.36
CA GLY A 78 8.50 1.77 6.16
C GLY A 78 8.32 1.59 7.67
N LEU A 79 7.07 1.46 8.14
CA LEU A 79 6.75 1.21 9.56
C LEU A 79 7.39 -0.10 10.04
N VAL A 80 7.22 -1.18 9.27
CA VAL A 80 7.81 -2.48 9.60
C VAL A 80 9.34 -2.43 9.56
N SER A 81 9.91 -1.75 8.55
CA SER A 81 11.36 -1.58 8.44
C SER A 81 11.94 -0.81 9.62
N PHE A 82 11.26 0.25 10.07
CA PHE A 82 11.70 1.04 11.22
C PHE A 82 11.71 0.20 12.50
N GLU A 83 10.70 -0.63 12.68
CA GLU A 83 10.64 -1.57 13.80
C GLU A 83 11.75 -2.62 13.72
N VAL A 84 11.85 -3.34 12.60
CA VAL A 84 12.81 -4.44 12.40
C VAL A 84 14.26 -3.96 12.51
N PHE A 85 14.58 -2.77 12.00
CA PHE A 85 15.92 -2.21 12.06
C PHE A 85 16.19 -1.37 13.32
N GLY A 86 15.29 -1.39 14.31
CA GLY A 86 15.53 -0.79 15.63
C GLY A 86 15.41 0.74 15.69
N HIS A 87 14.89 1.40 14.64
CA HIS A 87 14.70 2.86 14.62
C HIS A 87 13.66 3.33 15.65
N PHE A 88 12.80 2.44 16.15
CA PHE A 88 11.85 2.72 17.22
C PHE A 88 12.38 2.50 18.64
N HIS A 89 13.64 2.08 18.82
CA HIS A 89 14.21 1.87 20.15
C HIS A 89 14.25 3.21 20.91
N ASN A 90 13.62 3.26 22.09
CA ASN A 90 13.47 4.45 22.94
C ASN A 90 12.70 5.62 22.29
N VAL A 91 11.97 5.35 21.20
CA VAL A 91 11.12 6.34 20.52
C VAL A 91 9.64 5.94 20.60
N VAL A 92 9.33 4.67 20.32
CA VAL A 92 7.98 4.11 20.39
C VAL A 92 8.01 2.95 21.37
N GLU A 93 7.39 3.14 22.53
CA GLU A 93 7.32 2.12 23.58
C GLU A 93 6.23 1.08 23.27
N ASP A 94 5.00 1.55 22.99
CA ASP A 94 3.88 0.71 22.57
C ASP A 94 3.80 0.63 21.03
N ARG A 95 4.57 -0.33 20.48
CA ARG A 95 4.69 -0.54 19.02
C ARG A 95 3.44 -1.11 18.39
N GLU A 96 2.74 -2.00 19.10
CA GLU A 96 1.54 -2.67 18.58
C GLU A 96 0.40 -1.65 18.39
N THR A 97 0.09 -0.87 19.43
CA THR A 97 -0.97 0.16 19.35
C THR A 97 -0.62 1.23 18.31
N PHE A 98 0.67 1.59 18.22
CA PHE A 98 1.16 2.53 17.21
C PHE A 98 0.95 2.01 15.80
N PHE A 99 1.40 0.78 15.50
CA PHE A 99 1.27 0.17 14.18
C PHE A 99 -0.20 0.00 13.79
N ALA A 100 -1.04 -0.54 14.67
CA ALA A 100 -2.47 -0.71 14.42
C ALA A 100 -3.16 0.64 14.12
N THR A 101 -2.74 1.71 14.81
CA THR A 101 -3.27 3.05 14.58
C THR A 101 -2.81 3.65 13.26
N ALA A 102 -1.53 3.49 12.92
CA ALA A 102 -0.98 3.95 11.65
C ALA A 102 -1.61 3.19 10.47
N ALA A 103 -1.71 1.87 10.54
CA ALA A 103 -2.32 1.05 9.50
C ALA A 103 -3.79 1.43 9.25
N ARG A 104 -4.56 1.73 10.30
CA ARG A 104 -5.94 2.20 10.17
C ARG A 104 -6.04 3.55 9.45
N ARG A 105 -5.16 4.50 9.78
CA ARG A 105 -5.08 5.80 9.09
C ARG A 105 -4.73 5.64 7.62
N LEU A 106 -3.75 4.79 7.32
CA LEU A 106 -3.39 4.48 5.92
C LEU A 106 -4.57 3.86 5.15
N GLY A 107 -5.37 3.02 5.80
CA GLY A 107 -6.61 2.51 5.21
C GLY A 107 -7.60 3.64 4.85
N GLN A 108 -7.78 4.61 5.74
CA GLN A 108 -8.63 5.78 5.50
C GLN A 108 -8.07 6.68 4.39
N ASP A 109 -6.75 6.88 4.34
CA ASP A 109 -6.07 7.66 3.29
C ASP A 109 -6.21 7.01 1.91
N VAL A 110 -6.35 5.68 1.85
CA VAL A 110 -6.66 4.92 0.63
C VAL A 110 -8.14 5.05 0.24
N GLY A 111 -8.99 5.54 1.14
CA GLY A 111 -10.42 5.73 0.92
C GLY A 111 -11.31 4.64 1.51
N LEU A 112 -10.78 3.81 2.41
CA LEU A 112 -11.62 2.89 3.19
C LEU A 112 -12.48 3.67 4.18
N LEU A 113 -13.77 3.35 4.21
CA LEU A 113 -14.69 3.96 5.15
C LEU A 113 -14.37 3.51 6.59
N PRO A 114 -14.52 4.39 7.59
CA PRO A 114 -14.45 3.98 9.00
C PRO A 114 -15.49 2.89 9.27
N ARG A 115 -15.07 1.77 9.86
CA ARG A 115 -16.02 0.82 10.44
C ARG A 115 -16.51 1.40 11.76
N GLY A 116 -17.83 1.56 11.88
CA GLY A 116 -18.51 2.00 13.10
C GLY A 116 -18.37 1.02 14.25
#